data_AF-A0AAW8L416-F1
#
_entry.id   AF-A0AAW8L416-F1
#
_cell.length_a   1.000
_cell.length_b   1.000
_cell.length_c   1.000
_cell.angle_alpha   90.00
_cell.angle_beta   90.00
_cell.angle_gamma   90.00
#
_symmetry.space_group_name_H-M   'P 1'
#
loop_
_entity.id
_entity.type
_entity.pdbx_description
1 polymer ?
#
loop_
_entity_poly.entity_id
_entity_poly.type
_entity_poly.pdbx_seq_one_letter_code
_entity_poly.pdbx_strand_id
1 'polypeptide(L)'
;KGFNLSTDGSHGAIIPAEVVWSPKLGAQSMAGEYRLGYYYSTADAKEIADETKNSHKQGVWVTAKQKLFQPADQTDRGLTGFVNLT
;
A
#
# COMPACT_ATOMS: atom_id res chain seq x y z
N LYS A 1 -8.04 16.78 20.94
CA LYS A 1 -8.86 17.56 19.97
C LYS A 1 -9.09 16.67 18.75
N GLY A 2 -10.33 16.26 18.46
CA GLY A 2 -10.64 15.27 17.41
C GLY A 2 -11.22 15.83 16.11
N PHE A 3 -11.53 17.14 16.09
CA PHE A 3 -11.99 17.86 14.91
C PHE A 3 -11.11 19.08 14.74
N ASN A 4 -10.09 18.98 13.89
CA ASN A 4 -9.34 20.12 13.40
C ASN A 4 -9.54 20.22 11.89
N LEU A 5 -10.17 21.32 11.46
CA LEU A 5 -10.39 21.67 10.05
C LEU A 5 -9.39 22.74 9.59
N SER A 6 -8.48 23.20 10.46
CA SER A 6 -7.39 24.09 10.07
C SER A 6 -6.22 23.29 9.50
N THR A 7 -5.56 23.84 8.49
CA THR A 7 -4.28 23.35 7.97
C THR A 7 -3.08 23.89 8.75
N ASP A 8 -3.33 24.57 9.87
CA ASP A 8 -2.30 25.17 10.72
C ASP A 8 -1.51 24.07 11.44
N GLY A 9 -0.22 23.96 11.13
CA GLY A 9 0.67 22.89 11.59
C GLY A 9 1.05 21.82 10.53
N SER A 10 0.74 22.01 9.24
CA SER A 10 1.20 21.08 8.21
C SER A 10 2.72 21.22 7.99
N HIS A 11 3.49 20.18 8.34
CA HIS A 11 4.93 20.14 8.14
C HIS A 11 5.36 19.66 6.74
N GLY A 12 4.40 19.38 5.85
CA GLY A 12 4.61 18.90 4.49
C GLY A 12 3.43 18.06 3.99
N ALA A 13 3.61 17.39 2.86
CA ALA A 13 2.62 16.51 2.24
C ALA A 13 3.22 15.14 1.92
N ILE A 14 2.40 14.10 2.00
CA ILE A 14 2.73 12.76 1.50
C ILE A 14 2.02 12.58 0.17
N ILE A 15 2.80 12.26 -0.86
CA ILE A 15 2.32 12.01 -2.21
C ILE A 15 2.48 10.53 -2.51
N PRO A 16 1.40 9.72 -2.40
CA PRO A 16 1.42 8.32 -2.80
C PRO A 16 1.12 8.19 -4.30
N ALA A 17 1.85 7.31 -4.97
CA ALA A 17 1.53 6.80 -6.29
C ALA A 17 1.36 5.27 -6.17
N GLU A 18 0.24 4.73 -6.65
CA GLU A 18 -0.03 3.28 -6.61
C GLU A 18 -0.47 2.78 -7.98
N VAL A 19 0.04 1.62 -8.36
CA VAL A 19 -0.44 0.82 -9.49
C VAL A 19 -1.11 -0.43 -8.94
N VAL A 20 -2.34 -0.67 -9.39
CA VAL A 20 -3.16 -1.81 -8.98
C VAL A 20 -3.45 -2.68 -10.20
N TRP A 21 -3.07 -3.95 -10.12
CA TRP A 21 -3.37 -4.94 -11.14
C TRP A 21 -4.24 -6.05 -10.56
N SER A 22 -5.42 -6.26 -11.14
CA SER A 22 -6.42 -7.23 -10.65
C SER A 22 -6.75 -8.30 -11.69
N PRO A 23 -5.82 -9.22 -12.00
CA PRO A 23 -6.08 -10.27 -12.97
C PRO A 23 -7.02 -11.34 -12.41
N LYS A 24 -7.66 -12.09 -13.31
CA LYS A 24 -8.31 -13.37 -12.98
C LYS A 24 -7.47 -14.49 -13.60
N LEU A 25 -6.88 -15.34 -12.78
CA LEU A 25 -5.91 -16.35 -13.19
C LEU A 25 -6.48 -17.77 -13.08
N GLY A 26 -6.06 -18.66 -13.99
CA GLY A 26 -6.40 -20.09 -13.99
C GLY A 26 -7.77 -20.44 -14.60
N ALA A 27 -8.02 -21.74 -14.76
CA ALA A 27 -9.24 -22.28 -15.38
C ALA A 27 -10.53 -21.91 -14.62
N GLN A 28 -10.42 -21.63 -13.32
CA GLN A 28 -11.52 -21.22 -12.46
C GLN A 28 -11.66 -19.69 -12.31
N SER A 29 -10.92 -18.90 -13.10
CA SER A 29 -10.98 -17.42 -13.06
C SER A 29 -10.73 -16.83 -11.66
N MET A 30 -9.71 -17.33 -10.97
CA MET A 30 -9.41 -16.96 -9.59
C MET A 30 -8.90 -15.52 -9.52
N ALA A 31 -9.60 -14.68 -8.75
CA ALA A 31 -9.23 -13.28 -8.60
C ALA A 31 -7.88 -13.13 -7.87
N GLY A 32 -6.98 -12.37 -8.50
CA GLY A 32 -5.75 -11.86 -7.93
C GLY A 32 -5.79 -10.33 -7.84
N GLU A 33 -5.04 -9.77 -6.92
CA GLU A 33 -4.84 -8.34 -6.76
C GLU A 33 -3.40 -8.08 -6.32
N TYR A 34 -2.69 -7.31 -7.14
CA TYR A 34 -1.29 -6.96 -6.92
C TYR A 34 -1.21 -5.43 -6.91
N ARG A 35 -0.69 -4.89 -5.81
CA ARG A 35 -0.49 -3.46 -5.62
C ARG A 35 0.99 -3.21 -5.48
N LEU A 36 1.49 -2.25 -6.25
CA LEU A 36 2.81 -1.69 -6.10
C LEU A 36 2.61 -0.20 -5.89
N GLY A 37 3.15 0.32 -4.80
CA GLY A 37 3.08 1.74 -4.54
C GLY A 37 4.39 2.30 -4.05
N TYR A 38 4.51 3.60 -4.24
CA TYR A 38 5.62 4.42 -3.81
C TYR A 38 5.05 5.67 -3.18
N TYR A 39 5.62 6.10 -2.05
CA TYR A 39 5.27 7.38 -1.46
C TYR A 39 6.51 8.24 -1.35
N TYR A 40 6.29 9.54 -1.56
CA TYR A 40 7.26 10.57 -1.30
C TYR A 40 6.67 11.57 -0.31
N SER A 41 7.38 11.84 0.77
CA SER A 41 7.01 12.80 1.79
C SER A 41 7.90 14.02 1.68
N THR A 42 7.30 15.18 1.43
CA THR A 42 7.99 16.47 1.44
C THR A 42 8.20 16.99 2.85
N ALA A 43 7.65 16.31 3.87
CA ALA A 43 7.80 16.75 5.25
C ALA A 43 9.25 16.63 5.70
N ASP A 44 9.74 17.70 6.32
CA ASP A 44 11.06 17.72 6.95
C ASP A 44 11.11 16.65 8.04
N ALA A 45 11.86 15.59 7.79
CA ALA A 45 12.16 14.59 8.80
C ALA A 45 13.63 14.69 9.21
N LYS A 46 13.86 14.83 10.51
CA LYS A 46 15.20 14.74 11.08
C LYS A 46 15.86 13.42 10.68
N GLU A 47 17.06 13.50 10.15
CA GLU A 47 17.86 12.34 9.80
C GLU A 47 18.29 11.60 11.09
N ILE A 48 18.17 10.27 11.12
CA ILE A 48 18.49 9.45 12.30
C ILE A 48 20.00 9.45 12.58
N ALA A 49 20.82 9.63 11.54
CA ALA A 49 22.28 9.65 11.62
C ALA A 49 22.86 11.03 11.95
N ASP A 50 22.16 12.12 11.63
CA ASP A 50 22.63 13.48 11.84
C ASP A 50 21.43 14.44 12.01
N GLU A 51 21.12 14.79 13.26
CA GLU A 51 19.94 15.59 13.60
C GLU A 51 19.95 17.03 13.05
N THR A 52 21.07 17.45 12.43
CA THR A 52 21.21 18.76 11.79
C THR A 52 20.69 18.82 10.35
N LYS A 53 20.31 17.67 9.76
CA LYS A 53 19.80 17.58 8.38
C LYS A 53 18.34 17.13 8.34
N ASN A 54 17.55 17.82 7.53
CA ASN A 54 16.22 17.40 7.15
C ASN A 54 16.32 16.59 5.86
N SER A 55 15.77 15.37 5.87
CA SER A 55 15.72 14.49 4.71
C SER A 55 14.28 14.16 4.36
N HIS A 56 14.01 14.05 3.07
CA HIS A 56 12.71 13.64 2.55
C HIS A 56 12.52 12.13 2.78
N LYS A 57 11.33 11.72 3.23
CA LYS A 57 11.03 10.30 3.41
C LYS A 57 10.43 9.72 2.15
N GLN A 58 10.95 8.58 1.73
CA GLN A 58 10.37 7.80 0.66
C GLN A 58 10.27 6.33 1.07
N GLY A 59 9.29 5.63 0.51
CA GLY A 59 9.14 4.20 0.73
C GLY A 59 8.37 3.56 -0.40
N VAL A 60 8.58 2.26 -0.58
CA VAL A 60 7.90 1.44 -1.57
C VAL A 60 7.12 0.39 -0.80
N TRP A 61 5.90 0.09 -1.22
CA TRP A 61 5.17 -1.07 -0.72
C TRP A 61 4.73 -1.96 -1.86
N VAL A 62 4.66 -3.26 -1.55
CA VAL A 62 4.13 -4.28 -2.43
C VAL A 62 3.13 -5.09 -1.65
N THR A 63 1.92 -5.23 -2.19
CA THR A 63 0.91 -6.13 -1.67
C THR A 63 0.47 -7.09 -2.77
N ALA A 64 0.46 -8.37 -2.47
CA ALA A 64 -0.05 -9.39 -3.37
C ALA A 64 -1.13 -10.19 -2.64
N LYS A 65 -2.26 -10.40 -3.29
CA LYS A 65 -3.39 -11.21 -2.81
C LYS A 65 -3.84 -12.11 -3.94
N GLN A 66 -3.85 -13.41 -3.72
CA GLN A 66 -4.23 -14.39 -4.73
C GLN A 66 -5.15 -15.43 -4.13
N LYS A 67 -6.32 -15.63 -4.73
CA LYS A 67 -7.15 -16.80 -4.44
C LYS A 67 -6.44 -18.04 -5.01
N LEU A 68 -6.07 -18.98 -4.15
CA LEU A 68 -5.29 -20.17 -4.48
C LEU A 68 -6.18 -21.39 -4.78
N PHE A 69 -7.34 -21.45 -4.14
CA PHE A 69 -8.28 -22.55 -4.29
C PHE A 69 -9.72 -22.06 -4.15
N GLN A 70 -10.62 -22.63 -4.97
CA GLN A 70 -12.05 -22.38 -4.93
C GLN A 70 -12.82 -23.70 -5.16
N PRO A 71 -13.79 -24.05 -4.30
CA PRO A 71 -14.71 -25.16 -4.57
C PRO A 71 -15.50 -24.91 -5.86
N ALA A 72 -15.75 -25.95 -6.67
CA ALA A 72 -16.40 -25.83 -7.96
C ALA A 72 -17.80 -25.16 -7.90
N ASP A 73 -18.55 -25.43 -6.82
CA ASP A 73 -19.94 -24.95 -6.67
C ASP A 73 -20.07 -23.66 -5.84
N GLN A 74 -18.97 -23.12 -5.30
CA GLN A 74 -19.03 -21.94 -4.40
C GLN A 74 -17.91 -20.95 -4.73
N THR A 75 -18.25 -19.91 -5.47
CA THR A 75 -17.30 -18.89 -5.95
C THR A 75 -16.90 -17.85 -4.90
N ASP A 76 -17.68 -17.75 -3.83
CA ASP A 76 -17.52 -16.88 -2.68
C ASP A 76 -16.63 -17.48 -1.58
N ARG A 77 -16.39 -18.80 -1.63
CA ARG A 77 -15.55 -19.53 -0.68
C ARG A 77 -14.21 -19.94 -1.28
N GLY A 78 -13.22 -20.18 -0.43
CA GLY A 78 -11.92 -20.68 -0.88
C GLY A 78 -10.77 -20.32 0.03
N LEU A 79 -9.56 -20.62 -0.44
CA LEU A 79 -8.32 -20.25 0.22
C LEU A 79 -7.70 -19.07 -0.52
N THR A 80 -7.34 -18.02 0.21
CA THR A 80 -6.64 -16.84 -0.32
C THR A 80 -5.34 -16.64 0.43
N GLY A 81 -4.24 -16.56 -0.31
CA GLY A 81 -2.95 -16.16 0.23
C GLY A 81 -2.74 -14.65 0.04
N PHE A 82 -2.01 -14.03 0.97
CA PHE A 82 -1.61 -12.64 0.85
C PHE A 82 -0.18 -12.43 1.36
N VAL A 83 0.48 -11.41 0.81
CA VAL A 83 1.81 -10.95 1.19
C VAL A 83 1.80 -9.43 1.18
N ASN A 84 2.43 -8.80 2.19
CA ASN A 84 2.66 -7.36 2.24
C ASN A 84 4.13 -7.10 2.61
N LEU A 85 4.77 -6.21 1.87
CA LEU A 85 6.15 -5.77 2.03
C LEU A 85 6.18 -4.25 2.00
N THR A 86 6.87 -3.63 2.95
CA THR A 86 6.94 -2.17 3.15
C THR A 86 8.33 -1.74 3.57
#